data_AF-A0A2A2Q2L5-F1
#
_entry.id   AF-A0A2A2Q2L5-F1
#
_cell.length_a   1.000
_cell.length_b   1.000
_cell.length_c   1.000
_cell.angle_alpha   90.00
_cell.angle_beta   90.00
_cell.angle_gamma   90.00
#
_symmetry.space_group_name_H-M   'P 1'
#
loop_
_entity.id
_entity.type
_entity.pdbx_description
1 polymer ?
#
loop_
_entity_poly.entity_id
_entity_poly.type
_entity_poly.pdbx_seq_one_letter_code
_entity_poly.pdbx_strand_id
1 'polypeptide(L)'
;MILKTGKKGKEIIWTGDSEQDFEESFLGAWLYEAHDAIRTFLSGASPSGCSVVMDRPAGTTFEFYFLFKGRKAYGKVLLKTDGKSVVIFSAHLPRKPKLSCE
;
A
#
# COMPACT_ATOMS: atom_id res chain seq x y z
N MET A 1 -12.01 -9.00 6.16
CA MET A 1 -12.03 -8.23 4.90
C MET A 1 -11.73 -6.77 5.20
N ILE A 2 -10.48 -6.34 5.08
CA ILE A 2 -10.07 -5.00 5.53
C ILE A 2 -10.48 -3.90 4.53
N LEU A 3 -10.72 -4.21 3.25
CA LEU A 3 -11.13 -3.18 2.27
C LEU A 3 -12.24 -3.68 1.34
N LYS A 4 -13.51 -3.64 1.79
CA LYS A 4 -14.64 -3.54 0.85
C LYS A 4 -14.57 -2.17 0.18
N THR A 5 -14.21 -2.13 -1.10
CA THR A 5 -14.40 -0.95 -1.93
C THR A 5 -15.85 -0.93 -2.42
N GLY A 6 -16.52 0.17 -2.14
CA GLY A 6 -17.88 0.46 -2.58
C GLY A 6 -18.00 1.98 -2.69
N LYS A 7 -18.50 2.44 -3.83
CA LYS A 7 -18.72 3.85 -4.19
C LYS A 7 -19.24 4.68 -2.99
N LYS A 8 -18.55 5.80 -2.74
CA LYS A 8 -18.75 6.80 -1.66
C LYS A 8 -18.24 6.38 -0.27
N GLY A 9 -17.11 6.97 0.14
CA GLY A 9 -16.74 7.08 1.56
C GLY A 9 -15.50 6.32 2.02
N LYS A 10 -14.60 5.91 1.12
CA LYS A 10 -13.28 5.37 1.48
C LYS A 10 -12.20 5.96 0.60
N GLU A 11 -11.34 6.79 1.18
CA GLU A 11 -10.32 7.57 0.48
C GLU A 11 -8.98 6.82 0.54
N ILE A 12 -8.39 6.54 -0.62
CA ILE A 12 -7.00 6.10 -0.71
C ILE A 12 -6.18 7.34 -0.99
N ILE A 13 -5.32 7.70 -0.04
CA ILE A 13 -4.52 8.92 -0.04
C ILE A 13 -3.07 8.52 -0.27
N TRP A 14 -2.44 9.10 -1.28
CA TRP A 14 -1.00 8.99 -1.48
C TRP A 14 -0.31 10.16 -0.80
N THR A 15 0.85 9.93 -0.19
CA THR A 15 1.75 11.03 0.19
C THR A 15 2.57 11.44 -1.04
N GLY A 16 2.97 12.72 -1.15
CA GLY A 16 3.81 13.18 -2.27
C GLY A 16 5.07 12.33 -2.45
N ASP A 17 5.76 12.01 -1.35
CA ASP A 17 6.93 11.13 -1.37
C ASP A 17 6.62 9.74 -1.95
N SER A 18 5.43 9.20 -1.67
CA SER A 18 5.04 7.87 -2.17
C SER A 18 4.71 7.86 -3.66
N GLU A 19 4.21 8.97 -4.19
CA GLU A 19 3.98 9.14 -5.63
C GLU A 19 5.32 9.21 -6.36
N GLN A 20 6.24 10.05 -5.87
CA GLN A 20 7.57 10.19 -6.45
C GLN A 20 8.35 8.86 -6.43
N ASP A 21 8.40 8.17 -5.28
CA ASP A 21 9.08 6.87 -5.16
C ASP A 21 8.51 5.81 -6.12
N PHE A 22 7.20 5.87 -6.39
CA PHE A 22 6.55 4.98 -7.33
C PHE A 22 6.96 5.27 -8.78
N GLU A 23 6.91 6.53 -9.19
CA GLU A 23 7.31 6.96 -10.54
C GLU A 23 8.76 6.60 -10.84
N GLU A 24 9.67 6.81 -9.88
CA GLU A 24 11.09 6.44 -10.01
C GLU A 24 11.28 4.91 -10.11
N SER A 25 10.46 4.14 -9.41
CA SER A 25 10.55 2.67 -9.40
C SER A 25 9.96 2.02 -10.65
N PHE A 26 8.96 2.66 -11.25
CA PHE A 26 8.16 2.11 -12.34
C PHE A 26 7.93 3.17 -13.43
N LEU A 27 9.01 3.56 -14.11
CA LEU A 27 8.97 4.52 -15.21
C LEU A 27 7.86 4.19 -16.23
N GLY A 28 7.02 5.17 -16.53
CA GLY A 28 5.89 5.02 -17.45
C GLY A 28 4.67 4.28 -16.89
N ALA A 29 4.65 3.97 -15.58
CA ALA A 29 3.46 3.53 -14.90
C ALA A 29 2.63 4.72 -14.38
N TRP A 30 1.32 4.57 -14.42
CA TRP A 30 0.39 5.56 -13.89
C TRP A 30 0.01 5.21 -12.45
N LEU A 31 -0.16 6.22 -11.59
CA LEU A 31 -0.53 6.03 -10.17
C LEU A 31 -1.82 5.21 -10.00
N TYR A 32 -2.78 5.33 -10.91
CA TYR A 32 -4.02 4.53 -10.85
C TYR A 32 -3.75 3.02 -11.03
N GLU A 33 -2.74 2.63 -11.81
CA GLU A 33 -2.37 1.22 -11.98
C GLU A 33 -1.81 0.66 -10.66
N ALA A 34 -1.01 1.45 -9.96
CA ALA A 34 -0.47 1.10 -8.65
C ALA A 34 -1.60 0.91 -7.62
N HIS A 35 -2.54 1.86 -7.62
CA HIS A 35 -3.73 1.82 -6.80
C HIS A 35 -4.54 0.53 -7.06
N ASP A 36 -4.75 0.15 -8.32
CA ASP A 36 -5.47 -1.07 -8.66
C ASP A 36 -4.74 -2.33 -8.21
N ALA A 37 -3.41 -2.38 -8.33
CA ALA A 37 -2.62 -3.52 -7.87
C ALA A 37 -2.65 -3.68 -6.34
N ILE A 38 -2.50 -2.57 -5.60
CA ILE A 38 -2.60 -2.56 -4.13
C ILE A 38 -4.02 -2.95 -3.70
N ARG A 39 -5.05 -2.40 -4.34
CA ARG A 39 -6.44 -2.76 -4.07
C ARG A 39 -6.69 -4.24 -4.32
N THR A 40 -6.17 -4.79 -5.42
CA THR A 40 -6.29 -6.21 -5.76
C THR A 40 -5.64 -7.08 -4.70
N PHE A 41 -4.41 -6.74 -4.28
CA PHE A 41 -3.71 -7.44 -3.20
C PHE A 41 -4.52 -7.44 -1.91
N LEU A 42 -4.96 -6.26 -1.45
CA LEU A 42 -5.69 -6.11 -0.18
C LEU A 42 -7.11 -6.70 -0.22
N SER A 43 -7.67 -6.89 -1.41
CA SER A 43 -8.97 -7.56 -1.62
C SER A 43 -8.84 -9.08 -1.72
N GLY A 44 -7.61 -9.62 -1.73
CA GLY A 44 -7.35 -11.05 -1.74
C GLY A 44 -7.94 -11.77 -0.52
N ALA A 45 -8.07 -13.09 -0.61
CA ALA A 45 -8.69 -13.90 0.46
C ALA A 45 -7.91 -13.83 1.79
N SER A 46 -6.58 -13.72 1.71
CA SER A 46 -5.70 -13.63 2.87
C SER A 46 -4.46 -12.80 2.53
N PRO A 47 -4.56 -11.46 2.43
CA PRO A 47 -3.39 -10.61 2.20
C PRO A 47 -2.40 -10.78 3.36
N SER A 48 -1.15 -11.04 3.02
CA SER A 48 -0.06 -11.23 3.98
C SER A 48 0.77 -9.96 4.15
N GLY A 49 1.03 -9.55 5.37
CA GLY A 49 1.89 -8.39 5.63
C GLY A 49 2.36 -8.36 7.07
N CYS A 50 3.33 -7.50 7.33
CA CYS A 50 3.87 -7.25 8.66
C CYS A 50 3.28 -5.97 9.22
N SER A 51 2.83 -6.01 10.48
CA SER A 51 2.49 -4.79 11.21
C SER A 51 3.77 -3.99 11.45
N VAL A 52 3.71 -2.68 11.24
CA VAL A 52 4.81 -1.74 11.50
C VAL A 52 4.35 -0.77 12.58
N VAL A 53 5.14 -0.61 13.63
CA VAL A 53 4.87 0.39 14.66
C VAL A 53 5.28 1.76 14.13
N MET A 54 4.35 2.72 14.19
CA MET A 54 4.60 4.12 13.86
C MET A 54 3.92 5.00 14.91
N ASP A 55 4.64 6.00 15.41
CA ASP A 55 4.09 6.90 16.44
C ASP A 55 3.02 7.85 15.87
N ARG A 56 3.13 8.20 14.58
CA ARG A 56 2.18 9.07 13.85
C ARG A 56 2.14 8.72 12.36
N PRO A 57 1.02 8.97 11.66
CA PRO A 57 -0.30 9.35 12.19
C PRO A 57 -1.00 8.18 12.90
N ALA A 58 -2.06 8.46 13.66
CA ALA A 58 -2.83 7.44 14.35
C ALA A 58 -3.48 6.43 13.37
N GLY A 59 -3.37 5.15 13.69
CA GLY A 59 -3.91 4.05 12.91
C GLY A 59 -3.05 2.80 13.03
N THR A 60 -3.24 1.87 12.12
CA THR A 60 -2.45 0.63 12.04
C THR A 60 -1.71 0.57 10.72
N THR A 61 -0.38 0.54 10.80
CA THR A 61 0.47 0.47 9.61
C THR A 61 0.84 -0.96 9.30
N PHE A 62 0.76 -1.31 8.02
CA PHE A 62 1.21 -2.59 7.49
C PHE A 62 2.18 -2.36 6.35
N GLU A 63 3.16 -3.25 6.24
CA GLU A 63 3.97 -3.41 5.05
C GLU A 63 3.79 -4.79 4.44
N PHE A 64 3.91 -4.88 3.13
CA PHE A 64 3.67 -6.12 2.39
C PHE A 64 4.37 -6.09 1.04
N TYR A 65 4.44 -7.26 0.42
CA TYR A 65 4.78 -7.38 -0.99
C TYR A 65 3.52 -7.60 -1.82
N PHE A 66 3.46 -6.95 -2.99
CA PHE A 66 2.41 -7.16 -3.98
C PHE A 66 3.02 -7.31 -5.37
N LEU A 67 2.22 -7.80 -6.33
CA LEU A 67 2.65 -7.90 -7.72
C LEU A 67 2.21 -6.66 -8.50
N PHE A 68 3.16 -6.06 -9.22
CA PHE A 68 2.91 -4.95 -10.13
C PHE A 68 3.65 -5.18 -11.44
N LYS A 69 2.93 -5.21 -12.57
CA LYS A 69 3.48 -5.48 -13.92
C LYS A 69 4.46 -6.67 -13.95
N GLY A 70 4.09 -7.77 -13.29
CA GLY A 70 4.88 -9.00 -13.21
C GLY A 70 6.09 -8.95 -12.26
N ARG A 71 6.28 -7.85 -11.53
CA ARG A 71 7.41 -7.66 -10.60
C ARG A 71 6.90 -7.61 -9.16
N LYS A 72 7.74 -8.08 -8.22
CA LYS A 72 7.52 -7.89 -6.78
C LYS A 72 7.73 -6.41 -6.44
N ALA A 73 6.72 -5.79 -5.85
CA ALA A 73 6.72 -4.42 -5.36
C ALA A 73 6.52 -4.43 -3.83
N TYR A 74 7.09 -3.44 -3.15
CA TYR A 74 6.89 -3.19 -1.73
C TYR A 74 5.78 -2.15 -1.55
N GLY A 75 4.83 -2.45 -0.68
CA GLY A 75 3.77 -1.55 -0.28
C GLY A 75 3.81 -1.30 1.23
N LYS A 76 3.58 -0.05 1.63
CA LYS A 76 3.36 0.33 3.03
C LYS A 76 2.14 1.21 3.13
N VAL A 77 1.18 0.80 3.96
CA VAL A 77 -0.08 1.50 4.12
C VAL A 77 -0.44 1.69 5.58
N LEU A 78 -1.13 2.78 5.88
CA LEU A 78 -1.78 3.03 7.16
C LEU A 78 -3.28 2.90 6.99
N LEU A 79 -3.89 2.00 7.75
CA LEU A 79 -5.32 2.00 7.98
C LEU A 79 -5.63 3.03 9.07
N LYS A 80 -6.34 4.09 8.73
CA LYS A 80 -6.76 5.09 9.73
C LYS A 80 -7.77 4.48 10.70
N THR A 81 -7.83 5.06 11.90
CA THR A 81 -8.76 4.64 12.97
C THR A 81 -10.24 4.78 12.59
N ASP A 82 -10.56 5.59 11.57
CA ASP A 82 -11.90 5.70 11.00
C ASP A 82 -12.39 4.42 10.30
N GLY A 83 -11.49 3.47 10.02
CA GLY A 83 -11.77 2.22 9.30
C GLY A 83 -12.22 2.43 7.85
N LYS A 84 -12.09 3.65 7.32
CA LYS A 84 -12.61 4.09 6.03
C LYS A 84 -11.49 4.57 5.12
N SER A 85 -10.40 5.09 5.67
CA SER A 85 -9.34 5.70 4.88
C SER A 85 -8.06 4.88 4.97
N VAL A 86 -7.37 4.75 3.84
CA VAL A 86 -6.04 4.14 3.75
C VAL A 86 -5.07 5.17 3.21
N VAL A 87 -3.97 5.38 3.91
CA VAL A 87 -2.86 6.20 3.41
C VAL A 87 -1.79 5.27 2.87
N ILE A 88 -1.39 5.46 1.62
CA ILE A 88 -0.24 4.79 1.02
C ILE A 88 0.99 5.65 1.36
N PHE A 89 1.89 5.07 2.16
CA PHE A 89 3.17 5.70 2.49
C PHE A 89 4.29 5.30 1.54
N SER A 90 4.16 4.14 0.90
CA SER A 90 5.18 3.64 -0.02
C SER A 90 4.57 2.68 -1.01
N ALA A 91 4.94 2.83 -2.28
CA ALA A 91 4.73 1.85 -3.33
C ALA A 91 5.93 1.91 -4.27
N HIS A 92 6.88 0.98 -4.14
CA HIS A 92 8.15 1.06 -4.88
C HIS A 92 8.78 -0.33 -5.05
N LEU A 93 9.90 -0.43 -5.76
CA LEU A 93 10.66 -1.69 -5.81
C LEU A 93 11.24 -2.04 -4.44
N PRO A 94 11.28 -3.32 -4.03
CA PRO A 94 11.82 -3.71 -2.73
C PRO A 94 13.27 -3.23 -2.54
N ARG A 95 13.48 -2.32 -1.58
CA ARG A 95 14.81 -1.84 -1.18
C ARG A 95 15.45 -2.74 -0.11
N LYS A 96 14.63 -3.55 0.58
CA LYS A 96 15.04 -4.53 1.58
C LYS A 96 14.73 -5.95 1.09
N PRO A 97 15.56 -6.95 1.46
CA PRO A 97 15.38 -8.32 0.98
C PRO A 97 14.14 -9.01 1.57
N LYS A 98 13.69 -8.58 2.75
CA LYS A 98 12.59 -9.17 3.52
C LYS A 98 11.74 -8.11 4.23
N LEU A 99 10.53 -8.49 4.64
CA LEU A 99 9.66 -7.67 5.49
C LEU A 99 10.13 -7.72 6.96
N SER A 100 9.61 -6.84 7.80
CA SER A 100 10.02 -6.68 9.20
C SER A 100 9.69 -7.88 10.09
N CYS A 101 8.73 -8.72 9.70
CA CYS A 101 8.33 -9.92 10.44
C CYS A 101 8.93 -11.22 9.87
N GLU A 102 9.82 -11.12 8.89
CA GLU A 102 10.60 -12.22 8.31
C GLU A 102 12.05 -12.21 8.81
#